data_AF-A0AA47L598-F1
#
_entry.id   AF-A0AA47L598-F1
#
_cell.length_a   1.000
_cell.length_b   1.000
_cell.length_c   1.000
_cell.angle_alpha   90.00
_cell.angle_beta   90.00
_cell.angle_gamma   90.00
#
_symmetry.space_group_name_H-M   'P 1'
#
loop_
_entity.id
_entity.type
_entity.pdbx_description
1 polymer ?
#
loop_
_entity_poly.entity_id
_entity_poly.type
_entity_poly.pdbx_seq_one_letter_code
_entity_poly.pdbx_strand_id
1 'polypeptide(L)'
;MSLWVLVPLSFFQLGVGSIIGFGLIFLSGIDRGEKLSEFNNNVCVALWFLYVFSVFTSFGLVIYFYLIDSQASYYLWYLTQWVVLAVLVGYWRIASVKLA
;
A
#
# COMPACT_ATOMS: atom_id res chain seq x y z
N MET A 1 -3.25 7.44 -21.56
CA MET A 1 -3.68 8.53 -20.65
C MET A 1 -2.86 9.78 -20.96
N SER A 2 -3.45 10.98 -20.91
CA SER A 2 -2.69 12.22 -21.15
C SER A 2 -1.73 12.48 -19.96
N LEU A 3 -0.58 13.09 -20.27
CA LEU A 3 0.45 13.47 -19.29
C LEU A 3 -0.12 14.37 -18.17
N TRP A 4 -1.10 15.21 -18.52
CA TRP A 4 -1.82 16.09 -17.59
C TRP A 4 -2.68 15.35 -16.57
N VAL A 5 -3.07 14.11 -16.86
CA VAL A 5 -3.81 13.27 -15.91
C VAL A 5 -2.84 12.36 -15.16
N LEU A 6 -1.82 11.84 -15.86
CA LEU A 6 -0.84 10.90 -15.29
C LEU A 6 -0.07 11.54 -14.13
N VAL A 7 0.43 12.76 -14.31
CA VAL A 7 1.25 13.44 -13.30
C VAL A 7 0.49 13.69 -12.00
N PRO A 8 -0.72 14.31 -12.02
CA PRO A 8 -1.51 14.46 -10.80
C PRO A 8 -1.87 13.13 -10.13
N LEU A 9 -2.20 12.10 -10.92
CA LEU A 9 -2.54 10.79 -10.37
C LEU A 9 -1.35 10.14 -9.66
N SER A 10 -0.15 10.23 -10.24
CA SER A 10 1.09 9.76 -9.62
C SER A 10 1.41 10.48 -8.31
N PHE A 11 1.21 11.81 -8.26
CA PHE A 11 1.39 12.59 -7.03
C PHE A 11 0.35 12.23 -5.97
N PHE A 12 -0.91 12.02 -6.38
CA PHE A 12 -1.96 11.54 -5.47
C PHE A 12 -1.60 10.16 -4.92
N GLN A 13 -1.19 9.24 -5.78
CA GLN A 13 -0.71 7.91 -5.39
C GLN A 13 0.43 8.00 -4.38
N LEU A 14 1.49 8.75 -4.68
CA LEU A 14 2.65 8.85 -3.78
C LEU A 14 2.26 9.53 -2.48
N GLY A 15 1.53 10.64 -2.55
CA GLY A 15 1.11 11.42 -1.38
C GLY A 15 0.21 10.60 -0.47
N VAL A 16 -0.95 10.17 -0.98
CA VAL A 16 -1.93 9.40 -0.22
C VAL A 16 -1.37 8.04 0.18
N GLY A 17 -0.72 7.34 -0.75
CA GLY A 17 -0.14 6.03 -0.50
C GLY A 17 0.91 6.07 0.62
N SER A 18 1.79 7.07 0.59
CA SER A 18 2.80 7.28 1.64
C SER A 18 2.18 7.74 2.95
N ILE A 19 1.21 8.67 2.94
CA ILE A 19 0.52 9.10 4.17
C ILE A 19 -0.15 7.92 4.87
N ILE A 20 -0.79 7.02 4.12
CA ILE A 20 -1.35 5.79 4.68
C ILE A 20 -0.23 4.90 5.22
N GLY A 21 0.86 4.72 4.47
CA GLY A 21 2.00 3.91 4.90
C GLY A 21 2.61 4.41 6.21
N PHE A 22 2.90 5.70 6.31
CA PHE A 22 3.44 6.32 7.52
C PHE A 22 2.39 6.42 8.64
N GLY A 23 1.12 6.69 8.31
CA GLY A 23 0.02 6.76 9.27
C GLY A 23 -0.22 5.43 9.99
N LEU A 24 -0.07 4.30 9.29
CA LEU A 24 -0.14 2.97 9.88
C LEU A 24 0.98 2.70 10.91
N ILE A 25 2.14 3.34 10.79
CA ILE A 25 3.21 3.28 11.81
C ILE A 25 2.73 3.91 13.12
N PHE A 26 2.10 5.09 13.03
CA PHE A 26 1.58 5.78 14.21
C PHE A 26 0.41 5.03 14.84
N LEU A 27 -0.50 4.47 14.03
CA LEU A 27 -1.62 3.66 14.52
C LEU A 27 -1.13 2.40 15.23
N SER A 28 -0.19 1.65 14.65
CA SER A 28 0.41 0.48 15.32
C SER A 28 1.20 0.82 16.58
N GLY A 29 1.79 2.02 16.67
CA GLY A 29 2.44 2.52 17.88
C GLY A 29 1.45 2.92 19.00
N ILE A 30 0.27 3.41 18.64
CA ILE A 30 -0.80 3.80 19.57
C ILE A 30 -1.59 2.58 20.05
N ASP A 31 -1.86 1.62 19.15
CA ASP A 31 -2.60 0.37 19.43
C ASP A 31 -1.77 -0.68 20.20
N ARG A 32 -0.77 -0.27 20.99
CA ARG A 32 -0.11 -1.15 21.98
C ARG A 32 -1.07 -1.76 23.03
N GLY A 33 -2.37 -1.46 22.94
CA GLY A 33 -3.44 -2.12 23.69
C GLY A 33 -4.09 -3.34 23.01
N GLU A 34 -4.05 -3.48 21.67
CA GLU A 34 -4.59 -4.67 20.99
C GLU A 34 -3.57 -5.82 21.10
N LYS A 35 -3.95 -6.87 21.83
CA LYS A 35 -3.13 -8.07 22.10
C LYS A 35 -2.93 -8.94 20.85
N LEU A 36 -2.45 -8.43 19.72
CA LEU A 36 -2.08 -9.28 18.59
C LEU A 36 -1.04 -10.33 19.03
N SER A 37 -1.22 -11.59 18.61
CA SER A 37 -0.19 -12.61 18.83
C SER A 37 1.09 -12.19 18.10
N GLU A 38 2.25 -12.58 18.62
CA GLU A 38 3.56 -12.22 18.04
C GLU A 38 3.66 -12.58 16.55
N PHE A 39 3.11 -13.74 16.17
CA PHE A 39 3.01 -14.17 14.78
C PHE A 39 2.17 -13.20 13.93
N ASN A 40 0.96 -12.86 14.37
CA ASN A 40 0.08 -11.96 13.62
C ASN A 40 0.66 -10.55 13.51
N ASN A 41 1.34 -10.08 14.54
CA ASN A 41 2.04 -8.80 14.52
C ASN A 41 3.17 -8.82 13.48
N ASN A 42 4.00 -9.86 13.46
CA ASN A 42 5.08 -9.99 12.48
C ASN A 42 4.56 -10.04 11.04
N VAL A 43 3.45 -10.73 10.78
CA VAL A 43 2.81 -10.76 9.45
C VAL A 43 2.25 -9.39 9.08
N CYS A 44 1.62 -8.68 10.03
CA CYS A 44 1.11 -7.32 9.79
C CYS A 44 2.24 -6.34 9.43
N VAL A 45 3.36 -6.40 10.15
CA VAL A 45 4.56 -5.61 9.87
C VAL A 45 5.15 -5.96 8.49
N ALA A 46 5.21 -7.25 8.13
CA ALA A 46 5.69 -7.68 6.81
C ALA A 46 4.78 -7.18 5.68
N LEU A 47 3.45 -7.28 5.83
CA LEU A 47 2.48 -6.76 4.87
C LEU A 47 2.54 -5.23 4.77
N TRP A 48 2.84 -4.55 5.87
CA TRP A 48 3.04 -3.11 5.88
C TRP A 48 4.30 -2.71 5.09
N PHE A 49 5.44 -3.37 5.32
CA PHE A 49 6.65 -3.16 4.51
C PHE A 49 6.39 -3.47 3.03
N LEU A 50 5.67 -4.55 2.74
CA LEU A 50 5.27 -4.91 1.38
C LEU A 50 4.42 -3.81 0.74
N TYR A 51 3.48 -3.22 1.48
CA TYR A 51 2.68 -2.09 1.01
C TYR A 51 3.56 -0.88 0.68
N VAL A 52 4.44 -0.46 1.58
CA VAL A 52 5.34 0.69 1.35
C VAL A 52 6.21 0.44 0.12
N PHE A 53 6.80 -0.75 0.00
CA PHE A 53 7.58 -1.14 -1.17
C PHE A 53 6.73 -1.08 -2.46
N SER A 54 5.50 -1.60 -2.41
CA SER A 54 4.59 -1.60 -3.56
C SER A 54 4.24 -0.20 -4.06
N VAL A 55 4.14 0.81 -3.18
CA VAL A 55 3.88 2.21 -3.56
C VAL A 55 5.03 2.76 -4.42
N PHE A 56 6.28 2.55 -3.99
CA PHE A 56 7.46 3.00 -4.73
C PHE A 56 7.66 2.21 -6.04
N THR A 57 7.50 0.89 -5.99
CA THR A 57 7.60 0.04 -7.18
C THR A 57 6.52 0.39 -8.21
N SER A 58 5.29 0.60 -7.75
CA SER A 58 4.18 1.04 -8.60
C SER A 58 4.51 2.36 -9.29
N PHE A 59 4.99 3.35 -8.55
CA PHE A 59 5.36 4.65 -9.12
C PHE A 59 6.46 4.53 -10.20
N GLY A 60 7.53 3.78 -9.92
CA GLY A 60 8.60 3.57 -10.90
C GLY A 60 8.14 2.81 -12.14
N LEU A 61 7.33 1.76 -11.97
CA LEU A 61 6.83 0.96 -13.08
C LEU A 61 5.78 1.69 -13.91
N VAL A 62 4.93 2.52 -13.30
CA VAL A 62 4.02 3.40 -14.03
C VAL A 62 4.79 4.31 -14.99
N ILE A 63 5.89 4.92 -14.54
CA ILE A 63 6.75 5.76 -15.39
C ILE A 63 7.37 4.92 -16.52
N TYR A 64 7.94 3.77 -16.18
CA TYR A 64 8.57 2.88 -17.17
C TYR A 64 7.59 2.43 -18.25
N PHE A 65 6.43 1.90 -17.86
CA PHE A 65 5.42 1.40 -18.80
C PHE A 65 4.73 2.51 -19.59
N TYR A 66 4.67 3.73 -19.06
CA TYR A 66 4.27 4.91 -19.82
C TYR A 66 5.27 5.22 -20.95
N LEU A 67 6.58 5.15 -20.69
CA LEU A 67 7.62 5.43 -21.69
C LEU A 67 7.66 4.42 -22.85
N ILE A 68 7.29 3.18 -22.60
CA ILE A 68 7.21 2.13 -23.64
C ILE A 68 5.78 1.94 -24.21
N ASP A 69 4.89 2.90 -23.97
CA ASP A 69 3.50 2.97 -24.43
C ASP A 69 2.66 1.71 -24.13
N SER A 70 2.94 1.04 -23.01
CA SER A 70 2.23 -0.17 -22.59
C SER A 70 1.08 0.18 -21.65
N GLN A 71 -0.09 0.46 -22.23
CA GLN A 71 -1.23 0.98 -21.47
C GLN A 71 -1.77 0.03 -20.39
N ALA A 72 -2.00 -1.24 -20.74
CA ALA A 72 -2.51 -2.23 -19.79
C ALA A 72 -1.60 -2.38 -18.56
N SER A 73 -0.28 -2.29 -18.78
CA SER A 73 0.73 -2.50 -17.75
C SER A 73 0.73 -1.37 -16.73
N TYR A 74 0.78 -0.09 -17.14
CA TYR A 74 0.82 0.98 -16.14
C TYR A 74 -0.49 1.12 -15.35
N TYR A 75 -1.66 0.83 -15.93
CA TYR A 75 -2.92 0.80 -15.16
C TYR A 75 -2.93 -0.30 -14.10
N LEU A 76 -2.37 -1.47 -14.42
CA LEU A 76 -2.26 -2.57 -13.47
C LEU A 76 -1.35 -2.17 -12.30
N TRP A 77 -0.21 -1.54 -12.58
CA TRP A 77 0.70 -1.09 -11.53
C TRP A 77 0.09 -0.01 -10.64
N TYR A 78 -0.73 0.90 -11.18
CA TYR A 78 -1.52 1.84 -10.37
C TYR A 78 -2.44 1.13 -9.36
N LEU A 79 -3.05 0.02 -9.76
CA LEU A 79 -3.98 -0.76 -8.92
C LEU A 79 -3.25 -1.56 -7.84
N THR A 80 -2.07 -2.12 -8.16
CA THR A 80 -1.36 -3.09 -7.31
C THR A 80 -1.20 -2.64 -5.86
N GLN A 81 -0.75 -1.40 -5.62
CA GLN A 81 -0.54 -0.89 -4.25
C GLN A 81 -1.85 -0.84 -3.43
N TRP A 82 -2.98 -0.54 -4.07
CA TRP A 82 -4.29 -0.47 -3.41
C TRP A 82 -4.82 -1.85 -3.07
N VAL A 83 -4.53 -2.84 -3.92
CA VAL A 83 -4.81 -4.25 -3.62
C VAL A 83 -3.99 -4.71 -2.42
N VAL A 84 -2.69 -4.39 -2.38
CA VAL A 84 -1.83 -4.71 -1.22
C VAL A 84 -2.35 -4.03 0.05
N LEU A 85 -2.82 -2.78 -0.04
CA LEU A 85 -3.45 -2.07 1.07
C LEU A 85 -4.72 -2.79 1.56
N ALA A 86 -5.59 -3.21 0.63
CA ALA A 86 -6.81 -3.94 0.97
C ALA A 86 -6.49 -5.27 1.67
N VAL A 87 -5.45 -5.98 1.24
CA VAL A 87 -4.96 -7.21 1.89
C VAL A 87 -4.44 -6.92 3.29
N LEU A 88 -3.65 -5.86 3.47
CA LEU A 88 -3.14 -5.45 4.78
C LEU A 88 -4.28 -5.13 5.75
N VAL A 89 -5.25 -4.31 5.33
CA VAL A 89 -6.40 -3.93 6.15
C VAL A 89 -7.28 -5.14 6.47
N GLY A 90 -7.54 -5.99 5.46
CA GLY A 90 -8.31 -7.22 5.64
C GLY A 90 -7.63 -8.19 6.62
N TYR A 91 -6.32 -8.38 6.49
CA TYR A 91 -5.55 -9.21 7.41
C TYR A 91 -5.58 -8.65 8.83
N TRP A 92 -5.34 -7.35 9.00
CA TRP A 92 -5.37 -6.71 10.31
C TRP A 92 -6.74 -6.90 10.98
N ARG A 93 -7.84 -6.67 10.28
CA ARG A 93 -9.20 -6.89 10.80
C ARG A 93 -9.45 -8.33 11.23
N ILE A 94 -8.99 -9.32 10.45
CA ILE A 94 -9.16 -10.73 10.80
C ILE A 94 -8.29 -11.11 12.00
N ALA A 95 -7.06 -10.58 12.04
CA ALA A 95 -6.10 -10.85 13.09
C ALA A 95 -6.53 -10.25 14.44
N SER A 96 -7.17 -9.08 14.46
CA SER A 96 -7.70 -8.46 15.68
C SER A 96 -8.96 -9.17 16.20
N VAL A 97 -9.84 -9.68 15.33
CA VAL A 97 -11.06 -10.41 15.73
C VAL A 97 -10.76 -11.76 16.40
N LYS A 98 -9.68 -12.45 16.03
CA LYS A 98 -9.33 -13.76 16.64
C LYS A 98 -8.90 -13.70 18.11
N LEU A 99 -8.79 -12.51 18.69
CA LEU A 99 -8.35 -12.29 20.06
C LEU A 99 -9.46 -11.80 21.01
N ALA A 100 -10.69 -11.62 20.50
CA ALA A 100 -11.87 -11.28 21.28
C ALA A 100 -12.61 -12.54 21.76
#